data_AF-E0QRY2-F1
#
_entry.id   AF-E0QRY2-F1
#
_cell.length_a   1.000
_cell.length_b   1.000
_cell.length_c   1.000
_cell.angle_alpha   90.00
_cell.angle_beta   90.00
_cell.angle_gamma   90.00
#
_symmetry.space_group_name_H-M   'P 1'
#
loop_
_entity.id
_entity.type
_entity.pdbx_description
1 polymer ?
#
loop_
_entity_poly.entity_id
_entity_poly.type
_entity_poly.pdbx_seq_one_letter_code
_entity_poly.pdbx_strand_id
1 'polypeptide(L)'
;MKSLKLGITGQFKLTAYLSYGFSGLMIVLLLLGLAGLGSVTDPEAQKQAIVNQLLEQVAVMVVLAVVGTVIGFVMRARIQRAVAAVSRVLEASAAGVLTQRAKVFSYDEIGSLSQSVNEAMDALQYLVGQLRDGVGHIEDFAHQANRETTIIQAENESVFESTRTLSATSVNLNSMTESLTENGTAVAGDIAKLSGIAAGNAQLRAEGLTAAGDLNTAVAELKDAVDKIYNLMEGIRLISGETNMLALNATIEAARSGSAVKGFKVVADQAKDLASQTAETTEEVLTQVADLQRQAGESVLKTAELNTQMQTLSSGQSEASTALSSQEESLGRSDEGISAVRDVAAEVAAQASDLSALVEESHAESSRFQERMSLLAGDVAALNARVAQFTV
;
A
#
# COMPACT_ATOMS: atom_id res chain seq x y z
N MET A 1 54.99 17.44 13.76
CA MET A 1 56.10 17.31 14.74
C MET A 1 57.37 17.93 14.17
N LYS A 2 57.54 19.25 14.32
CA LYS A 2 58.85 19.91 14.20
C LYS A 2 59.39 20.06 15.61
N SER A 3 60.58 19.56 15.85
CA SER A 3 61.25 19.57 17.15
C SER A 3 61.50 21.00 17.61
N LEU A 4 60.62 21.50 18.48
CA LEU A 4 60.88 22.69 19.29
C LEU A 4 61.99 22.32 20.29
N LYS A 5 63.25 22.40 19.83
CA LYS A 5 64.40 22.42 20.73
C LYS A 5 64.30 23.73 21.50
N LEU A 6 63.62 23.71 22.65
CA LEU A 6 63.79 24.73 23.70
C LEU A 6 65.24 24.62 24.19
N GLY A 7 66.16 25.21 23.43
CA GLY A 7 67.51 25.47 23.90
C GLY A 7 67.45 26.65 24.85
N ILE A 8 67.08 26.42 26.11
CA ILE A 8 67.17 27.39 27.24
C ILE A 8 68.65 27.63 27.59
N THR A 9 69.50 27.79 26.59
CA THR A 9 70.96 27.66 26.74
C THR A 9 71.71 28.71 25.96
N GLY A 10 71.10 29.52 25.11
CA GLY A 10 71.82 30.52 24.32
C GLY A 10 72.23 31.71 25.17
N GLN A 11 71.26 32.45 25.71
CA GLN A 11 71.55 33.72 26.38
C GLN A 11 72.09 33.57 27.80
N PHE A 12 71.61 32.61 28.59
CA PHE A 12 72.20 32.33 29.91
C PHE A 12 73.64 31.83 29.80
N LYS A 13 73.98 31.09 28.74
CA LYS A 13 75.38 30.76 28.47
C LYS A 13 76.15 31.97 27.98
N LEU A 14 75.59 32.81 27.13
CA LEU A 14 76.26 34.02 26.64
C LEU A 14 76.57 34.99 27.79
N THR A 15 75.62 35.23 28.70
CA THR A 15 75.84 36.07 29.89
C THR A 15 76.85 35.43 30.85
N ALA A 16 76.80 34.11 31.02
CA ALA A 16 77.82 33.38 31.78
C ALA A 16 79.20 33.48 31.11
N TYR A 17 79.32 33.29 29.79
CA TYR A 17 80.56 33.41 29.03
C TYR A 17 81.11 34.84 29.04
N LEU A 18 80.24 35.86 28.97
CA LEU A 18 80.63 37.26 29.16
C LEU A 18 81.15 37.50 30.58
N SER A 19 80.46 36.99 31.60
CA SER A 19 80.89 37.12 33.00
C SER A 19 82.22 36.42 33.28
N TYR A 20 82.38 35.18 32.82
CA TYR A 20 83.63 34.43 32.93
C TYR A 20 84.74 35.05 32.07
N GLY A 21 84.42 35.55 30.89
CA GLY A 21 85.36 36.22 29.99
C GLY A 21 85.87 37.55 30.55
N PHE A 22 85.00 38.38 31.12
CA PHE A 22 85.41 39.62 31.81
C PHE A 22 86.27 39.33 33.04
N SER A 23 85.91 38.30 33.82
CA SER A 23 86.69 37.88 34.99
C SER A 23 88.07 37.34 34.59
N GLY A 24 88.15 36.55 33.52
CA GLY A 24 89.41 36.02 32.98
C GLY A 24 90.31 37.11 32.40
N LEU A 25 89.74 38.06 31.64
CA LEU A 25 90.47 39.21 31.09
C LEU A 25 91.09 40.06 32.21
N MET A 26 90.33 40.29 33.29
CA MET A 26 90.81 41.01 34.47
C MET A 26 92.00 40.32 35.14
N ILE A 27 91.95 38.99 35.30
CA ILE A 27 93.05 38.21 35.88
C ILE A 27 94.31 38.29 35.00
N VAL A 28 94.16 38.17 33.67
CA VAL A 28 95.27 38.24 32.72
C VAL A 28 95.94 39.62 32.74
N LEU A 29 95.15 40.70 32.75
CA LEU A 29 95.67 42.07 32.83
C LEU A 29 96.35 42.34 34.17
N LEU A 30 95.83 41.77 35.26
CA LEU A 30 96.44 41.87 36.58
C LEU A 30 97.81 41.18 36.63
N LEU A 31 97.90 39.96 36.07
CA LEU A 31 99.15 39.20 35.98
C LEU A 31 100.18 39.84 35.03
N LEU A 32 99.76 40.36 33.87
CA LEU A 32 100.64 41.04 32.92
C LEU A 32 101.24 42.32 33.52
N GLY A 33 100.42 43.10 34.23
CA GLY A 33 100.92 44.27 34.93
C GLY A 33 101.89 43.90 36.07
N LEU A 34 101.61 42.85 36.85
CA LEU A 34 102.52 42.37 37.90
C LEU A 34 103.87 41.88 37.33
N ALA A 35 103.85 41.21 36.17
CA ALA A 35 105.06 40.80 35.47
C ALA A 35 105.87 42.01 34.96
N GLY A 36 105.21 43.09 34.52
CA GLY A 36 105.85 44.34 34.12
C GLY A 36 106.51 45.12 35.26
N LEU A 37 106.05 44.95 36.50
CA LEU A 37 106.66 45.54 37.70
C LEU A 37 107.97 44.86 38.14
N GLY A 38 108.15 43.59 37.77
CA GLY A 38 109.34 42.80 38.14
C GLY A 38 110.63 43.17 37.38
N SER A 39 110.55 43.99 36.34
CA SER A 39 111.68 44.39 35.48
C SER A 39 112.26 45.77 35.80
N VAL A 40 111.72 46.50 36.79
CA VAL A 40 112.13 47.86 37.15
C VAL A 40 112.97 47.84 38.44
N THR A 41 114.25 48.22 38.35
CA THR A 41 115.24 48.16 39.46
C THR A 41 115.45 49.49 40.20
N ASP A 42 114.83 50.59 39.75
CA ASP A 42 114.92 51.93 40.37
C ASP A 42 113.71 52.20 41.30
N PRO A 43 113.91 52.50 42.61
CA PRO A 43 112.82 52.71 43.58
C PRO A 43 111.81 53.81 43.21
N GLU A 44 112.24 54.89 42.55
CA GLU A 44 111.35 55.98 42.11
C GLU A 44 110.56 55.56 40.86
N ALA A 45 111.20 54.88 39.91
CA ALA A 45 110.55 54.37 38.70
C ALA A 45 109.55 53.24 39.01
N GLN A 46 109.82 52.42 40.03
CA GLN A 46 108.93 51.35 40.46
C GLN A 46 107.62 51.89 41.05
N LYS A 47 107.69 52.99 41.82
CA LYS A 47 106.49 53.69 42.32
C LYS A 47 105.65 54.27 41.18
N GLN A 48 106.29 54.88 40.18
CA GLN A 48 105.61 55.42 38.99
C GLN A 48 104.95 54.29 38.17
N ALA A 49 105.64 53.15 38.01
CA ALA A 49 105.13 51.98 37.30
C ALA A 49 103.92 51.35 38.01
N ILE A 50 103.95 51.24 39.35
CA ILE A 50 102.81 50.79 40.16
C ILE A 50 101.60 51.73 39.95
N VAL A 51 101.81 53.06 39.99
CA VAL A 51 100.72 54.03 39.81
C VAL A 51 100.12 53.94 38.41
N ASN A 52 100.95 53.85 37.36
CA ASN A 52 100.46 53.72 35.98
C ASN A 52 99.71 52.39 35.78
N GLN A 53 100.22 51.28 36.32
CA GLN A 53 99.54 49.99 36.26
C GLN A 53 98.18 50.01 37.01
N LEU A 54 98.11 50.65 38.18
CA LEU A 54 96.85 50.81 38.91
C LEU A 54 95.86 51.68 38.14
N LEU A 55 96.32 52.75 37.49
CA LEU A 55 95.48 53.60 36.64
C LEU A 55 94.96 52.83 35.42
N GLU A 56 95.77 52.00 34.76
CA GLU A 56 95.35 51.15 33.66
C GLU A 56 94.31 50.11 34.10
N GLN A 57 94.52 49.46 35.26
CA GLN A 57 93.55 48.51 35.82
C GLN A 57 92.22 49.18 36.16
N VAL A 58 92.26 50.37 36.77
CA VAL A 58 91.05 51.16 37.07
C VAL A 58 90.35 51.58 35.78
N ALA A 59 91.10 52.04 34.76
CA ALA A 59 90.53 52.42 33.47
C ALA A 59 89.84 51.24 32.78
N VAL A 60 90.47 50.06 32.76
CA VAL A 60 89.85 48.83 32.23
C VAL A 60 88.60 48.47 33.03
N MET A 61 88.65 48.50 34.36
CA MET A 61 87.47 48.24 35.20
C MET A 61 86.30 49.16 34.87
N VAL A 62 86.57 50.46 34.70
CA VAL A 62 85.55 51.44 34.32
C VAL A 62 84.99 51.13 32.93
N VAL A 63 85.83 50.82 31.95
CA VAL A 63 85.38 50.44 30.59
C VAL A 63 84.52 49.18 30.63
N LEU A 64 84.94 48.15 31.38
CA LEU A 64 84.17 46.91 31.52
C LEU A 64 82.84 47.15 32.25
N ALA A 65 82.83 47.99 33.28
CA ALA A 65 81.61 48.37 33.98
C ALA A 65 80.64 49.14 33.06
N VAL A 66 81.14 50.06 32.23
CA VAL A 66 80.34 50.79 31.23
C VAL A 66 79.79 49.83 30.18
N VAL A 67 80.62 48.94 29.61
CA VAL A 67 80.19 47.95 28.61
C VAL A 67 79.15 47.00 29.20
N GLY A 68 79.36 46.48 30.41
CA GLY A 68 78.40 45.63 31.11
C GLY A 68 77.08 46.36 31.37
N THR A 69 77.13 47.63 31.78
CA THR A 69 75.93 48.47 31.98
C THR A 69 75.18 48.71 30.68
N VAL A 70 75.87 49.00 29.57
CA VAL A 70 75.26 49.19 28.24
C VAL A 70 74.61 47.89 27.75
N ILE A 71 75.30 46.75 27.84
CA ILE A 71 74.75 45.44 27.47
C ILE A 71 73.52 45.11 28.33
N GLY A 72 73.61 45.30 29.65
CA GLY A 72 72.50 45.08 30.58
C GLY A 72 71.30 45.98 30.28
N PHE A 73 71.53 47.26 29.97
CA PHE A 73 70.47 48.20 29.59
C PHE A 73 69.81 47.81 28.26
N VAL A 74 70.59 47.44 27.23
CA VAL A 74 70.09 46.98 25.93
C VAL A 74 69.30 45.67 26.07
N MET A 75 69.81 44.69 26.82
CA MET A 75 69.10 43.42 27.07
C MET A 75 67.81 43.66 27.85
N ARG A 76 67.83 44.49 28.90
CA ARG A 76 66.62 44.86 29.66
C ARG A 76 65.58 45.50 28.73
N ALA A 77 65.97 46.49 27.94
CA ALA A 77 65.07 47.16 27.01
C ALA A 77 64.50 46.19 25.96
N ARG A 78 65.31 45.24 25.49
CA ARG A 78 64.89 44.21 24.52
C ARG A 78 63.88 43.23 25.13
N ILE A 79 64.18 42.68 26.31
CA ILE A 79 63.32 41.74 27.02
C ILE A 79 61.99 42.41 27.39
N GLN A 80 62.03 43.61 27.96
CA GLN A 80 60.83 44.36 28.32
C GLN A 80 59.92 44.61 27.11
N ARG A 81 60.49 45.02 25.96
CA ARG A 81 59.70 45.23 24.73
C ARG A 81 59.07 43.95 24.21
N ALA A 82 59.80 42.84 24.21
CA ALA A 82 59.31 41.58 23.68
C ALA A 82 58.26 40.94 24.61
N VAL A 83 58.50 40.95 25.92
CA VAL A 83 57.50 40.51 26.92
C VAL A 83 56.25 41.38 26.85
N ALA A 84 56.39 42.70 26.72
CA ALA A 84 55.23 43.60 26.55
C ALA A 84 54.48 43.37 25.22
N ALA A 85 55.16 42.90 24.17
CA ALA A 85 54.49 42.52 22.92
C ALA A 85 53.68 41.24 23.08
N VAL A 86 54.24 40.22 23.75
CA VAL A 86 53.52 38.97 24.06
C VAL A 86 52.37 39.23 25.03
N SER A 87 52.57 39.99 26.10
CA SER A 87 51.52 40.35 27.07
C SER A 87 50.34 41.01 26.40
N ARG A 88 50.59 41.99 25.51
CA ARG A 88 49.52 42.66 24.76
C ARG A 88 48.71 41.71 23.88
N VAL A 89 49.34 40.72 23.26
CA VAL A 89 48.63 39.73 22.44
C VAL A 89 47.80 38.79 23.31
N LEU A 90 48.32 38.36 24.46
CA LEU A 90 47.56 37.53 25.39
C LEU A 90 46.41 38.30 26.05
N GLU A 91 46.60 39.57 26.39
CA GLU A 91 45.54 40.48 26.86
C GLU A 91 44.48 40.69 25.77
N ALA A 92 44.90 40.92 24.53
CA ALA A 92 43.99 41.03 23.38
C ALA A 92 43.21 39.74 23.15
N SER A 93 43.86 38.57 23.25
CA SER A 93 43.22 37.26 23.14
C SER A 93 42.20 37.01 24.24
N ALA A 94 42.51 37.41 25.49
CA ALA A 94 41.57 37.34 26.61
C ALA A 94 40.35 38.25 26.41
N ALA A 95 40.51 39.36 25.66
CA ALA A 95 39.42 40.24 25.24
C ALA A 95 38.71 39.76 23.94
N GLY A 96 39.06 38.58 23.41
CA GLY A 96 38.46 37.99 22.21
C GLY A 96 39.14 38.38 20.89
N VAL A 97 40.17 39.23 20.89
CA VAL A 97 40.86 39.64 19.65
C VAL A 97 41.97 38.65 19.31
N LEU A 98 41.69 37.75 18.36
CA LEU A 98 42.60 36.69 17.91
C LEU A 98 43.39 37.05 16.65
N THR A 99 43.21 38.25 16.09
CA THR A 99 43.93 38.73 14.90
C THR A 99 45.31 39.33 15.20
N GLN A 100 45.60 39.65 16.46
CA GLN A 100 46.87 40.26 16.84
C GLN A 100 48.01 39.23 16.90
N ARG A 101 49.22 39.65 16.55
CA ARG A 101 50.43 38.82 16.58
C ARG A 101 51.57 39.53 17.28
N ALA A 102 52.35 38.77 18.05
CA ALA A 102 53.49 39.27 18.79
C ALA A 102 54.64 39.50 17.80
N LYS A 103 55.14 40.73 17.73
CA LYS A 103 56.29 41.04 16.88
C LYS A 103 57.53 40.33 17.39
N VAL A 104 58.20 39.58 16.51
CA VAL A 104 59.44 38.87 16.82
C VAL A 104 60.62 39.84 16.69
N PHE A 105 61.29 40.14 17.81
CA PHE A 105 62.42 41.08 17.88
C PHE A 105 63.80 40.40 17.94
N SER A 106 63.84 39.07 17.99
CA SER A 106 65.07 38.29 18.18
C SER A 106 64.92 36.87 17.64
N TYR A 107 66.06 36.20 17.42
CA TYR A 107 66.16 34.77 17.11
C TYR A 107 66.64 33.95 18.33
N ASP A 108 66.38 34.47 19.53
CA ASP A 108 66.69 33.83 20.81
C ASP A 108 65.43 33.17 21.42
N GLU A 109 65.53 32.75 22.67
CA GLU A 109 64.44 32.11 23.42
C GLU A 109 63.19 33.02 23.52
N ILE A 110 63.35 34.34 23.58
CA ILE A 110 62.25 35.30 23.64
C ILE A 110 61.58 35.44 22.26
N GLY A 111 62.38 35.39 21.20
CA GLY A 111 61.89 35.27 19.83
C GLY A 111 61.06 34.00 19.62
N SER A 112 61.57 32.86 20.10
CA SER A 112 60.86 31.57 20.04
C SER A 112 59.54 31.60 20.81
N LEU A 113 59.49 32.23 21.99
CA LEU A 113 58.25 32.40 22.75
C LEU A 113 57.21 33.20 21.94
N SER A 114 57.65 34.29 21.32
CA SER A 114 56.77 35.13 20.47
C SER A 114 56.20 34.34 19.29
N GLN A 115 57.02 33.47 18.67
CA GLN A 115 56.58 32.58 17.61
C GLN A 115 55.57 31.53 18.10
N SER A 116 55.84 30.84 19.20
CA SER A 116 54.91 29.85 19.76
C SER A 116 53.56 30.46 20.15
N VAL A 117 53.55 31.70 20.64
CA VAL A 117 52.30 32.44 20.90
C VAL A 117 51.55 32.73 19.60
N ASN A 118 52.24 33.15 18.54
CA ASN A 118 51.61 33.37 17.23
C ASN A 118 51.01 32.08 16.65
N GLU A 119 51.74 30.96 16.71
CA GLU A 119 51.25 29.65 16.28
C GLU A 119 50.01 29.21 17.08
N ALA A 120 49.95 29.50 18.38
CA ALA A 120 48.76 29.27 19.19
C ALA A 120 47.57 30.17 18.79
N MET A 121 47.83 31.44 18.45
CA MET A 121 46.78 32.35 17.96
C MET A 121 46.24 31.92 16.59
N ASP A 122 47.10 31.47 15.68
CA ASP A 122 46.69 30.91 14.38
C ASP A 122 45.78 29.68 14.57
N ALA A 123 46.14 28.78 15.50
CA ALA A 123 45.33 27.61 15.83
C ALA A 123 43.98 27.99 16.45
N LEU A 124 43.94 28.95 17.37
CA LEU A 124 42.68 29.45 17.94
C LEU A 124 41.81 30.12 16.87
N GLN A 125 42.40 30.93 16.00
CA GLN A 125 41.69 31.60 14.92
C GLN A 125 41.05 30.59 13.97
N TYR A 126 41.80 29.54 13.60
CA TYR A 126 41.30 28.44 12.79
C TYR A 126 40.13 27.70 13.49
N LEU A 127 40.27 27.36 14.78
CA LEU A 127 39.23 26.66 15.54
C LEU A 127 37.95 27.50 15.68
N VAL A 128 38.07 28.79 15.95
CA VAL A 128 36.90 29.69 16.05
C VAL A 128 36.24 29.86 14.68
N GLY A 129 37.02 29.92 13.59
CA GLY A 129 36.48 29.89 12.22
C GLY A 129 35.68 28.62 11.94
N GLN A 130 36.24 27.45 12.23
CA GLN A 130 35.54 26.16 12.09
C GLN A 130 34.29 26.07 12.96
N LEU A 131 34.33 26.61 14.18
CA LEU A 131 33.15 26.68 15.05
C LEU A 131 32.05 27.55 14.44
N ARG A 132 32.39 28.71 13.87
CA ARG A 132 31.43 29.59 13.21
C ARG A 132 30.77 28.92 12.00
N ASP A 133 31.56 28.26 11.16
CA ASP A 133 31.04 27.51 10.01
C ASP A 133 30.16 26.34 10.47
N GLY A 134 30.56 25.61 11.52
CA GLY A 134 29.78 24.53 12.10
C GLY A 134 28.43 25.00 12.66
N VAL A 135 28.41 26.13 13.36
CA VAL A 135 27.17 26.78 13.86
C VAL A 135 26.23 27.14 12.71
N GLY A 136 26.76 27.72 11.62
CA GLY A 136 25.95 28.03 10.43
C GLY A 136 25.30 26.79 9.80
N HIS A 137 26.04 25.69 9.68
CA HIS A 137 25.48 24.43 9.17
C HIS A 137 24.37 23.86 10.08
N ILE A 138 24.49 23.99 11.40
CA ILE A 138 23.45 23.53 12.34
C ILE A 138 22.20 24.42 12.23
N GLU A 139 22.36 25.72 12.06
CA GLU A 139 21.26 26.66 11.83
C GLU A 139 20.48 26.31 10.56
N ASP A 140 21.19 26.10 9.44
CA ASP A 140 20.58 25.68 8.17
C ASP A 140 19.87 24.33 8.30
N PHE A 141 20.49 23.37 8.99
CA PHE A 141 19.89 22.06 9.25
C PHE A 141 18.60 22.18 10.07
N ALA A 142 18.59 22.98 11.14
CA ALA A 142 17.41 23.19 11.97
C ALA A 142 16.25 23.84 11.17
N HIS A 143 16.56 24.81 10.29
CA HIS A 143 15.58 25.41 9.40
C HIS A 143 15.03 24.43 8.36
N GLN A 144 15.89 23.60 7.76
CA GLN A 144 15.45 22.55 6.84
C GLN A 144 14.56 21.53 7.55
N ALA A 145 14.99 21.04 8.70
CA ALA A 145 14.27 20.08 9.52
C ALA A 145 12.85 20.57 9.90
N ASN A 146 12.71 21.85 10.28
CA ASN A 146 11.39 22.44 10.57
C ASN A 146 10.47 22.51 9.33
N ARG A 147 11.03 22.82 8.15
CA ARG A 147 10.26 22.81 6.89
C ARG A 147 9.79 21.40 6.54
N GLU A 148 10.69 20.42 6.62
CA GLU A 148 10.34 19.01 6.37
C GLU A 148 9.27 18.52 7.35
N THR A 149 9.35 18.91 8.61
CA THR A 149 8.32 18.54 9.61
C THR A 149 6.96 19.16 9.31
N THR A 150 6.94 20.39 8.79
CA THR A 150 5.69 21.04 8.36
C THR A 150 5.06 20.29 7.18
N ILE A 151 5.88 19.79 6.25
CA ILE A 151 5.43 18.95 5.13
C ILE A 151 4.85 17.63 5.66
N ILE A 152 5.56 16.96 6.57
CA ILE A 152 5.09 15.71 7.21
C ILE A 152 3.74 15.92 7.91
N GLN A 153 3.54 17.04 8.62
CA GLN A 153 2.25 17.36 9.25
C GLN A 153 1.12 17.53 8.22
N ALA A 154 1.38 18.19 7.09
CA ALA A 154 0.40 18.33 6.02
C ALA A 154 0.09 16.98 5.34
N GLU A 155 1.10 16.13 5.13
CA GLU A 155 0.90 14.77 4.61
C GLU A 155 0.10 13.90 5.59
N ASN A 156 0.38 13.99 6.89
CA ASN A 156 -0.38 13.29 7.93
C ASN A 156 -1.88 13.65 7.87
N GLU A 157 -2.23 14.93 7.69
CA GLU A 157 -3.62 15.37 7.54
C GLU A 157 -4.27 14.73 6.29
N SER A 158 -3.55 14.68 5.16
CA SER A 158 -4.04 14.02 3.95
C SER A 158 -4.24 12.51 4.14
N VAL A 159 -3.35 11.85 4.87
CA VAL A 159 -3.48 10.42 5.21
C VAL A 159 -4.67 10.21 6.14
N PHE A 160 -4.91 11.13 7.09
CA PHE A 160 -6.05 11.07 8.00
C PHE A 160 -7.40 11.16 7.25
N GLU A 161 -7.53 12.09 6.30
CA GLU A 161 -8.72 12.19 5.43
C GLU A 161 -8.92 10.94 4.56
N SER A 162 -7.83 10.39 4.04
CA SER A 162 -7.87 9.13 3.29
C SER A 162 -8.34 7.97 4.17
N THR A 163 -7.92 7.95 5.44
CA THR A 163 -8.31 6.95 6.43
C THR A 163 -9.79 7.04 6.81
N ARG A 164 -10.33 8.26 6.92
CA ARG A 164 -11.78 8.48 7.10
C ARG A 164 -12.58 7.95 5.92
N THR A 165 -12.12 8.23 4.71
CA THR A 165 -12.75 7.72 3.48
C THR A 165 -12.73 6.19 3.42
N LEU A 166 -11.61 5.58 3.82
CA LEU A 166 -11.45 4.14 3.90
C LEU A 166 -12.41 3.50 4.91
N SER A 167 -12.54 4.10 6.09
CA SER A 167 -13.49 3.68 7.13
C SER A 167 -14.94 3.76 6.64
N ALA A 168 -15.31 4.88 5.98
CA ALA A 168 -16.64 5.03 5.40
C ALA A 168 -16.91 4.00 4.29
N THR A 169 -15.90 3.69 3.47
CA THR A 169 -15.99 2.65 2.44
C THR A 169 -16.23 1.27 3.05
N SER A 170 -15.53 0.92 4.14
CA SER A 170 -15.77 -0.34 4.86
C SER A 170 -17.20 -0.45 5.41
N VAL A 171 -17.75 0.63 5.99
CA VAL A 171 -19.14 0.67 6.46
C VAL A 171 -20.14 0.48 5.30
N ASN A 172 -19.88 1.11 4.16
CA ASN A 172 -20.70 0.97 2.97
C ASN A 172 -20.64 -0.46 2.40
N LEU A 173 -19.45 -1.07 2.36
CA LEU A 173 -19.27 -2.46 1.94
C LEU A 173 -20.04 -3.42 2.85
N ASN A 174 -19.98 -3.24 4.18
CA ASN A 174 -20.75 -4.06 5.11
C ASN A 174 -22.26 -3.95 4.87
N SER A 175 -22.79 -2.74 4.69
CA SER A 175 -24.20 -2.52 4.36
C SER A 175 -24.59 -3.16 3.02
N MET A 176 -23.70 -3.09 2.02
CA MET A 176 -23.93 -3.69 0.71
C MET A 176 -23.94 -5.22 0.79
N THR A 177 -23.01 -5.82 1.54
CA THR A 177 -22.95 -7.26 1.81
C THR A 177 -24.21 -7.75 2.52
N GLU A 178 -24.73 -6.99 3.49
CA GLU A 178 -25.98 -7.30 4.18
C GLU A 178 -27.17 -7.29 3.19
N SER A 179 -27.29 -6.24 2.38
CA SER A 179 -28.34 -6.16 1.35
C SER A 179 -28.22 -7.26 0.30
N LEU A 180 -27.00 -7.62 -0.12
CA LEU A 180 -26.78 -8.74 -1.05
C LEU A 180 -27.15 -10.08 -0.42
N THR A 181 -26.90 -10.27 0.89
CA THR A 181 -27.30 -11.47 1.63
C THR A 181 -28.83 -11.58 1.69
N GLU A 182 -29.53 -10.49 2.01
CA GLU A 182 -30.99 -10.44 2.00
C GLU A 182 -31.56 -10.78 0.61
N ASN A 183 -31.04 -10.14 -0.44
CA ASN A 183 -31.43 -10.44 -1.81
C ASN A 183 -31.13 -11.90 -2.19
N GLY A 184 -29.98 -12.43 -1.76
CA GLY A 184 -29.62 -13.84 -1.97
C GLY A 184 -30.62 -14.79 -1.30
N THR A 185 -31.03 -14.51 -0.07
CA THR A 185 -32.07 -15.32 0.62
C THR A 185 -33.43 -15.23 -0.05
N ALA A 186 -33.82 -14.06 -0.57
CA ALA A 186 -35.05 -13.91 -1.33
C ALA A 186 -35.03 -14.72 -2.62
N VAL A 187 -33.92 -14.66 -3.38
CA VAL A 187 -33.72 -15.45 -4.59
C VAL A 187 -33.71 -16.96 -4.30
N ALA A 188 -33.09 -17.39 -3.21
CA ALA A 188 -33.15 -18.79 -2.77
C ALA A 188 -34.60 -19.25 -2.53
N GLY A 189 -35.40 -18.40 -1.88
CA GLY A 189 -36.83 -18.67 -1.66
C GLY A 189 -37.62 -18.79 -2.97
N ASP A 190 -37.35 -17.92 -3.94
CA ASP A 190 -37.98 -17.98 -5.26
C ASP A 190 -37.59 -19.24 -6.04
N ILE A 191 -36.31 -19.64 -6.02
CA ILE A 191 -35.84 -20.89 -6.62
C ILE A 191 -36.55 -22.09 -5.98
N ALA A 192 -36.63 -22.14 -4.65
CA ALA A 192 -37.31 -23.23 -3.95
C ALA A 192 -38.80 -23.32 -4.34
N LYS A 193 -39.48 -22.17 -4.45
CA LYS A 193 -40.88 -22.10 -4.90
C LYS A 193 -41.04 -22.57 -6.35
N LEU A 194 -40.16 -22.15 -7.25
CA LEU A 194 -40.18 -22.57 -8.65
C LEU A 194 -39.88 -24.06 -8.81
N SER A 195 -38.95 -24.62 -8.04
CA SER A 195 -38.70 -26.07 -7.98
C SER A 195 -39.93 -26.84 -7.51
N GLY A 196 -40.66 -26.32 -6.51
CA GLY A 196 -41.94 -26.90 -6.08
C GLY A 196 -43.00 -26.90 -7.17
N ILE A 197 -43.15 -25.78 -7.90
CA ILE A 197 -44.05 -25.67 -9.05
C ILE A 197 -43.63 -26.66 -10.16
N ALA A 198 -42.34 -26.78 -10.43
CA ALA A 198 -41.81 -27.67 -11.44
C ALA A 198 -42.11 -29.14 -11.13
N ALA A 199 -41.95 -29.55 -9.86
CA ALA A 199 -42.32 -30.89 -9.40
C ALA A 199 -43.83 -31.15 -9.53
N GLY A 200 -44.66 -30.17 -9.16
CA GLY A 200 -46.12 -30.26 -9.32
C GLY A 200 -46.54 -30.39 -10.79
N ASN A 201 -45.94 -29.63 -11.69
CA ASN A 201 -46.18 -29.73 -13.13
C ASN A 201 -45.75 -31.09 -13.68
N ALA A 202 -44.61 -31.63 -13.23
CA ALA A 202 -44.16 -32.96 -13.63
C ALA A 202 -45.16 -34.05 -13.22
N GLN A 203 -45.76 -33.94 -12.03
CA GLN A 203 -46.80 -34.85 -11.56
C GLN A 203 -48.09 -34.75 -12.38
N LEU A 204 -48.65 -33.54 -12.54
CA LEU A 204 -49.85 -33.30 -13.36
C LEU A 204 -49.68 -33.79 -14.80
N ARG A 205 -48.47 -33.63 -15.31
CA ARG A 205 -48.09 -34.12 -16.64
C ARG A 205 -48.09 -35.65 -16.71
N ALA A 206 -47.51 -36.33 -15.72
CA ALA A 206 -47.52 -37.79 -15.69
C ALA A 206 -48.97 -38.32 -15.69
N GLU A 207 -49.85 -37.71 -14.87
CA GLU A 207 -51.27 -38.02 -14.82
C GLU A 207 -51.97 -37.77 -16.17
N GLY A 208 -51.69 -36.65 -16.83
CA GLY A 208 -52.24 -36.35 -18.15
C GLY A 208 -51.79 -37.33 -19.25
N LEU A 209 -50.56 -37.83 -19.17
CA LEU A 209 -50.05 -38.83 -20.12
C LEU A 209 -50.76 -40.18 -19.94
N THR A 210 -50.98 -40.59 -18.69
CA THR A 210 -51.77 -41.79 -18.36
C THR A 210 -53.20 -41.64 -18.85
N ALA A 211 -53.87 -40.51 -18.55
CA ALA A 211 -55.24 -40.26 -18.99
C ALA A 211 -55.38 -40.24 -20.52
N ALA A 212 -54.38 -39.70 -21.24
CA ALA A 212 -54.34 -39.73 -22.70
C ALA A 212 -54.20 -41.16 -23.25
N GLY A 213 -53.39 -42.00 -22.61
CA GLY A 213 -53.23 -43.41 -22.94
C GLY A 213 -54.52 -44.22 -22.74
N ASP A 214 -55.21 -43.98 -21.62
CA ASP A 214 -56.50 -44.63 -21.31
C ASP A 214 -57.58 -44.20 -22.31
N LEU A 215 -57.65 -42.91 -22.64
CA LEU A 215 -58.59 -42.39 -23.65
C LEU A 215 -58.33 -43.00 -25.03
N ASN A 216 -57.06 -43.10 -25.44
CA ASN A 216 -56.70 -43.70 -26.72
C ASN A 216 -57.13 -45.16 -26.81
N THR A 217 -56.99 -45.91 -25.70
CA THR A 217 -57.44 -47.31 -25.60
C THR A 217 -58.96 -47.40 -25.69
N ALA A 218 -59.69 -46.58 -24.94
CA ALA A 218 -61.15 -46.57 -24.95
C ALA A 218 -61.74 -46.18 -26.32
N VAL A 219 -61.12 -45.21 -27.02
CA VAL A 219 -61.55 -44.81 -28.37
C VAL A 219 -61.26 -45.92 -29.40
N ALA A 220 -60.15 -46.65 -29.25
CA ALA A 220 -59.85 -47.80 -30.10
C ALA A 220 -60.86 -48.93 -29.91
N GLU A 221 -61.21 -49.25 -28.66
CA GLU A 221 -62.25 -50.24 -28.34
C GLU A 221 -63.62 -49.82 -28.87
N LEU A 222 -63.98 -48.53 -28.76
CA LEU A 222 -65.21 -47.98 -29.32
C LEU A 222 -65.23 -48.12 -30.84
N LYS A 223 -64.13 -47.78 -31.53
CA LYS A 223 -64.00 -47.95 -32.98
C LYS A 223 -64.24 -49.40 -33.38
N ASP A 224 -63.60 -50.35 -32.72
CA ASP A 224 -63.79 -51.78 -32.98
C ASP A 224 -65.23 -52.25 -32.73
N ALA A 225 -65.89 -51.73 -31.70
CA ALA A 225 -67.29 -52.03 -31.40
C ALA A 225 -68.24 -51.47 -32.48
N VAL A 226 -68.02 -50.22 -32.91
CA VAL A 226 -68.79 -49.57 -33.97
C VAL A 226 -68.59 -50.29 -35.32
N ASP A 227 -67.36 -50.70 -35.64
CA ASP A 227 -67.05 -51.48 -36.85
C ASP A 227 -67.78 -52.85 -36.86
N LYS A 228 -67.90 -53.51 -35.69
CA LYS A 228 -68.70 -54.74 -35.55
C LYS A 228 -70.20 -54.49 -35.77
N ILE A 229 -70.74 -53.39 -35.23
CA ILE A 229 -72.15 -53.01 -35.43
C ILE A 229 -72.42 -52.72 -36.90
N TYR A 230 -71.52 -51.99 -37.58
CA TYR A 230 -71.60 -51.72 -39.01
C TYR A 230 -71.76 -53.01 -39.82
N ASN A 231 -70.86 -53.98 -39.59
CA ASN A 231 -70.88 -55.27 -40.28
C ASN A 231 -72.18 -56.06 -40.01
N LEU A 232 -72.71 -55.99 -38.78
CA LEU A 232 -73.97 -56.64 -38.41
C LEU A 232 -75.17 -55.99 -39.09
N MET A 233 -75.24 -54.66 -39.12
CA MET A 233 -76.28 -53.90 -39.83
C MET A 233 -76.24 -54.15 -41.33
N GLU A 234 -75.05 -54.21 -41.94
CA GLU A 234 -74.91 -54.54 -43.35
C GLU A 234 -75.44 -55.94 -43.67
N GLY A 235 -75.22 -56.90 -42.77
CA GLY A 235 -75.84 -58.24 -42.84
C GLY A 235 -77.36 -58.19 -42.77
N ILE A 236 -77.94 -57.39 -41.86
CA ILE A 236 -79.40 -57.22 -41.77
C ILE A 236 -79.95 -56.56 -43.04
N ARG A 237 -79.27 -55.56 -43.60
CA ARG A 237 -79.66 -54.89 -44.85
C ARG A 237 -79.76 -55.90 -45.99
N LEU A 238 -78.77 -56.79 -46.11
CA LEU A 238 -78.75 -57.88 -47.09
C LEU A 238 -79.91 -58.85 -46.89
N ILE A 239 -80.14 -59.33 -45.67
CA ILE A 239 -81.25 -60.25 -45.33
C ILE A 239 -82.60 -59.60 -45.62
N SER A 240 -82.78 -58.33 -45.26
CA SER A 240 -83.99 -57.57 -45.52
C SER A 240 -84.24 -57.39 -47.01
N GLY A 241 -83.18 -57.14 -47.79
CA GLY A 241 -83.24 -57.08 -49.26
C GLY A 241 -83.67 -58.41 -49.88
N GLU A 242 -83.06 -59.53 -49.46
CA GLU A 242 -83.48 -60.88 -49.89
C GLU A 242 -84.93 -61.18 -49.48
N THR A 243 -85.32 -60.81 -48.26
CA THR A 243 -86.69 -61.03 -47.75
C THR A 243 -87.71 -60.23 -48.53
N ASN A 244 -87.40 -58.97 -48.87
CA ASN A 244 -88.24 -58.12 -49.72
C ASN A 244 -88.38 -58.70 -51.13
N MET A 245 -87.30 -59.23 -51.71
CA MET A 245 -87.33 -59.92 -53.01
C MET A 245 -88.15 -61.21 -52.98
N LEU A 246 -88.00 -62.02 -51.93
CA LEU A 246 -88.80 -63.24 -51.70
C LEU A 246 -90.28 -62.91 -51.53
N ALA A 247 -90.61 -61.91 -50.72
CA ALA A 247 -91.98 -61.46 -50.49
C ALA A 247 -92.61 -60.87 -51.77
N LEU A 248 -91.85 -60.10 -52.55
CA LEU A 248 -92.29 -59.59 -53.85
C LEU A 248 -92.62 -60.73 -54.83
N ASN A 249 -91.75 -61.74 -54.93
CA ASN A 249 -91.99 -62.93 -55.75
C ASN A 249 -93.26 -63.67 -55.30
N ALA A 250 -93.47 -63.79 -53.98
CA ALA A 250 -94.66 -64.41 -53.42
C ALA A 250 -95.94 -63.59 -53.70
N THR A 251 -95.90 -62.26 -53.60
CA THR A 251 -97.01 -61.37 -53.97
C THR A 251 -97.38 -61.50 -55.45
N ILE A 252 -96.38 -61.58 -56.34
CA ILE A 252 -96.58 -61.76 -57.78
C ILE A 252 -97.29 -63.11 -58.04
N GLU A 253 -96.81 -64.19 -57.44
CA GLU A 253 -97.39 -65.53 -57.64
C GLU A 253 -98.80 -65.65 -57.01
N ALA A 254 -99.04 -65.00 -55.88
CA ALA A 254 -100.37 -64.89 -55.26
C ALA A 254 -101.36 -64.07 -56.12
N ALA A 255 -100.89 -63.02 -56.81
CA ALA A 255 -101.70 -62.27 -57.77
C ALA A 255 -102.04 -63.10 -59.02
N ARG A 256 -101.17 -64.04 -59.40
CA ARG A 256 -101.33 -64.94 -60.55
C ARG A 256 -102.33 -66.08 -60.32
N SER A 257 -102.56 -66.46 -59.07
CA SER A 257 -103.26 -67.71 -58.68
C SER A 257 -104.78 -67.62 -58.44
N GLY A 258 -105.44 -66.49 -58.70
CA GLY A 258 -106.91 -66.36 -58.61
C GLY A 258 -107.51 -66.43 -57.18
N SER A 259 -108.85 -66.52 -57.07
CA SER A 259 -109.63 -66.21 -55.85
C SER A 259 -109.36 -67.05 -54.59
N ALA A 260 -108.62 -68.16 -54.69
CA ALA A 260 -108.32 -69.06 -53.58
C ALA A 260 -107.14 -68.62 -52.67
N VAL A 261 -106.40 -67.56 -53.03
CA VAL A 261 -105.09 -67.24 -52.42
C VAL A 261 -105.07 -65.86 -51.72
N LYS A 262 -106.24 -65.27 -51.43
CA LYS A 262 -106.35 -63.92 -50.83
C LYS A 262 -105.61 -63.76 -49.50
N GLY A 263 -105.65 -64.76 -48.61
CA GLY A 263 -104.96 -64.71 -47.31
C GLY A 263 -103.43 -64.73 -47.45
N PHE A 264 -102.91 -65.51 -48.40
CA PHE A 264 -101.47 -65.62 -48.65
C PHE A 264 -100.91 -64.34 -49.28
N LYS A 265 -101.70 -63.68 -50.15
CA LYS A 265 -101.35 -62.36 -50.69
C LYS A 265 -101.19 -61.31 -49.59
N VAL A 266 -102.12 -61.26 -48.62
CA VAL A 266 -102.04 -60.30 -47.50
C VAL A 266 -100.79 -60.53 -46.66
N VAL A 267 -100.42 -61.79 -46.39
CA VAL A 267 -99.19 -62.14 -45.66
C VAL A 267 -97.94 -61.78 -46.46
N ALA A 268 -97.92 -62.02 -47.77
CA ALA A 268 -96.81 -61.64 -48.64
C ALA A 268 -96.62 -60.12 -48.74
N ASP A 269 -97.72 -59.37 -48.88
CA ASP A 269 -97.69 -57.90 -48.88
C ASP A 269 -97.24 -57.34 -47.51
N GLN A 270 -97.72 -57.91 -46.39
CA GLN A 270 -97.22 -57.54 -45.05
C GLN A 270 -95.74 -57.88 -44.85
N ALA A 271 -95.27 -59.03 -45.33
CA ALA A 271 -93.86 -59.41 -45.25
C ALA A 271 -92.97 -58.48 -46.09
N LYS A 272 -93.45 -58.06 -47.26
CA LYS A 272 -92.78 -57.09 -48.13
C LYS A 272 -92.68 -55.73 -47.44
N ASP A 273 -93.78 -55.21 -46.89
CA ASP A 273 -93.80 -53.93 -46.19
C ASP A 273 -92.88 -53.96 -44.95
N LEU A 274 -92.89 -55.06 -44.19
CA LEU A 274 -92.02 -55.25 -43.03
C LEU A 274 -90.53 -55.32 -43.43
N ALA A 275 -90.21 -55.99 -44.54
CA ALA A 275 -88.85 -56.05 -45.08
C ALA A 275 -88.38 -54.69 -45.63
N SER A 276 -89.28 -53.91 -46.24
CA SER A 276 -88.96 -52.55 -46.69
C SER A 276 -88.71 -51.61 -45.50
N GLN A 277 -89.56 -51.68 -44.47
CA GLN A 277 -89.41 -50.89 -43.25
C GLN A 277 -88.14 -51.28 -42.45
N THR A 278 -87.81 -52.58 -42.44
CA THR A 278 -86.57 -53.08 -41.83
C THR A 278 -85.34 -52.57 -42.60
N ALA A 279 -85.38 -52.54 -43.93
CA ALA A 279 -84.29 -52.00 -44.74
C ALA A 279 -84.10 -50.49 -44.50
N GLU A 280 -85.19 -49.72 -44.49
CA GLU A 280 -85.16 -48.27 -44.20
C GLU A 280 -84.58 -47.97 -42.81
N THR A 281 -85.06 -48.67 -41.78
CA THR A 281 -84.55 -48.51 -40.41
C THR A 281 -83.06 -48.90 -40.32
N THR A 282 -82.65 -49.95 -41.04
CA THR A 282 -81.24 -50.38 -41.06
C THR A 282 -80.34 -49.33 -41.72
N GLU A 283 -80.83 -48.65 -42.76
CA GLU A 283 -80.09 -47.59 -43.47
C GLU A 283 -79.94 -46.32 -42.60
N GLU A 284 -80.95 -45.98 -41.82
CA GLU A 284 -80.85 -44.93 -40.80
C GLU A 284 -79.80 -45.27 -39.73
N VAL A 285 -79.77 -46.52 -39.24
CA VAL A 285 -78.77 -46.97 -38.25
C VAL A 285 -77.36 -46.99 -38.86
N LEU A 286 -77.19 -47.45 -40.10
CA LEU A 286 -75.90 -47.40 -40.81
C LEU A 286 -75.37 -45.97 -40.93
N THR A 287 -76.25 -45.00 -41.19
CA THR A 287 -75.88 -43.58 -41.22
C THR A 287 -75.37 -43.10 -39.85
N GLN A 288 -76.05 -43.46 -38.76
CA GLN A 288 -75.59 -43.12 -37.40
C GLN A 288 -74.26 -43.80 -37.04
N VAL A 289 -74.07 -45.06 -37.46
CA VAL A 289 -72.83 -45.81 -37.24
C VAL A 289 -71.66 -45.18 -37.99
N ALA A 290 -71.87 -44.73 -39.23
CA ALA A 290 -70.86 -44.02 -40.00
C ALA A 290 -70.46 -42.70 -39.32
N ASP A 291 -71.43 -41.96 -38.76
CA ASP A 291 -71.15 -40.77 -37.96
C ASP A 291 -70.35 -41.06 -36.69
N LEU A 292 -70.65 -42.18 -36.00
CA LEU A 292 -69.88 -42.63 -34.84
C LEU A 292 -68.45 -43.03 -35.21
N GLN A 293 -68.23 -43.72 -36.34
CA GLN A 293 -66.89 -44.05 -36.84
C GLN A 293 -66.08 -42.77 -37.13
N ARG A 294 -66.71 -41.78 -37.76
CA ARG A 294 -66.06 -40.48 -38.04
C ARG A 294 -65.67 -39.78 -36.74
N GLN A 295 -66.58 -39.69 -35.76
CA GLN A 295 -66.31 -39.08 -34.45
C GLN A 295 -65.20 -39.82 -33.67
N ALA A 296 -65.18 -41.16 -33.72
CA ALA A 296 -64.10 -41.95 -33.14
C ALA A 296 -62.75 -41.65 -33.82
N GLY A 297 -62.72 -41.57 -35.15
CA GLY A 297 -61.53 -41.19 -35.92
C GLY A 297 -61.01 -39.79 -35.58
N GLU A 298 -61.90 -38.80 -35.46
CA GLU A 298 -61.55 -37.45 -35.00
C GLU A 298 -60.99 -37.45 -33.57
N SER A 299 -61.52 -38.29 -32.69
CA SER A 299 -61.06 -38.42 -31.30
C SER A 299 -59.65 -39.03 -31.20
N VAL A 300 -59.31 -39.99 -32.07
CA VAL A 300 -57.93 -40.53 -32.15
C VAL A 300 -56.94 -39.43 -32.54
N LEU A 301 -57.27 -38.62 -33.56
CA LEU A 301 -56.39 -37.52 -34.00
C LEU A 301 -56.16 -36.49 -32.89
N LYS A 302 -57.23 -36.09 -32.18
CA LYS A 302 -57.12 -35.17 -31.04
C LYS A 302 -56.29 -35.74 -29.89
N THR A 303 -56.39 -37.05 -29.64
CA THR A 303 -55.61 -37.70 -28.58
C THR A 303 -54.12 -37.79 -28.95
N ALA A 304 -53.80 -38.03 -30.23
CA ALA A 304 -52.43 -37.99 -30.72
C ALA A 304 -51.81 -36.58 -30.62
N GLU A 305 -52.60 -35.54 -30.93
CA GLU A 305 -52.17 -34.15 -30.77
C GLU A 305 -51.90 -33.82 -29.28
N LEU A 306 -52.78 -34.25 -28.38
CA LEU A 306 -52.61 -34.09 -26.94
C LEU A 306 -51.33 -34.78 -26.44
N ASN A 307 -51.04 -36.01 -26.89
CA ASN A 307 -49.78 -36.69 -26.56
C ASN A 307 -48.55 -35.92 -27.03
N THR A 308 -48.60 -35.31 -28.22
CA THR A 308 -47.50 -34.50 -28.76
C THR A 308 -47.29 -33.21 -27.96
N GLN A 309 -48.38 -32.53 -27.59
CA GLN A 309 -48.33 -31.34 -26.72
C GLN A 309 -47.75 -31.70 -25.36
N MET A 310 -48.18 -32.84 -24.79
CA MET A 310 -47.62 -33.35 -23.55
C MET A 310 -46.12 -33.65 -23.71
N GLN A 311 -45.65 -34.33 -24.77
CA GLN A 311 -44.21 -34.53 -24.97
C GLN A 311 -43.41 -33.21 -25.05
N THR A 312 -43.94 -32.19 -25.74
CA THR A 312 -43.30 -30.86 -25.83
C THR A 312 -43.22 -30.17 -24.47
N LEU A 313 -44.25 -30.32 -23.64
CA LEU A 313 -44.21 -29.85 -22.26
C LEU A 313 -43.08 -30.53 -21.45
N SER A 314 -42.57 -31.69 -21.88
CA SER A 314 -41.56 -32.47 -21.13
C SER A 314 -40.20 -31.88 -21.28
N SER A 315 -39.86 -31.58 -22.54
CA SER A 315 -38.59 -30.96 -22.86
C SER A 315 -38.51 -29.59 -22.20
N GLY A 316 -39.57 -28.78 -22.30
CA GLY A 316 -39.62 -27.48 -21.62
C GLY A 316 -39.49 -27.57 -20.11
N GLN A 317 -40.13 -28.57 -19.47
CA GLN A 317 -40.01 -28.78 -18.02
C GLN A 317 -38.60 -29.24 -17.61
N SER A 318 -37.96 -30.10 -18.42
CA SER A 318 -36.59 -30.56 -18.18
C SER A 318 -35.58 -29.43 -18.32
N GLU A 319 -35.76 -28.56 -19.32
CA GLU A 319 -34.96 -27.35 -19.51
C GLU A 319 -35.13 -26.39 -18.32
N ALA A 320 -36.37 -26.16 -17.87
CA ALA A 320 -36.66 -25.34 -16.70
C ALA A 320 -35.99 -25.89 -15.43
N SER A 321 -36.04 -27.21 -15.21
CA SER A 321 -35.36 -27.85 -14.07
C SER A 321 -33.84 -27.66 -14.14
N THR A 322 -33.25 -27.78 -15.33
CA THR A 322 -31.80 -27.59 -15.51
C THR A 322 -31.41 -26.13 -15.25
N ALA A 323 -32.22 -25.17 -15.72
CA ALA A 323 -32.02 -23.76 -15.46
C ALA A 323 -32.10 -23.43 -13.96
N LEU A 324 -33.06 -24.03 -13.24
CA LEU A 324 -33.18 -23.85 -11.78
C LEU A 324 -31.95 -24.37 -11.04
N SER A 325 -31.42 -25.55 -11.39
CA SER A 325 -30.20 -26.07 -10.77
C SER A 325 -28.97 -25.19 -11.05
N SER A 326 -28.84 -24.65 -12.26
CA SER A 326 -27.77 -23.70 -12.60
C SER A 326 -27.88 -22.39 -11.82
N GLN A 327 -29.11 -21.93 -11.57
CA GLN A 327 -29.37 -20.73 -10.79
C GLN A 327 -29.05 -20.94 -9.30
N GLU A 328 -29.32 -22.13 -8.76
CA GLU A 328 -28.93 -22.53 -7.40
C GLU A 328 -27.41 -22.57 -7.23
N GLU A 329 -26.67 -23.13 -8.20
CA GLU A 329 -25.20 -23.10 -8.20
C GLU A 329 -24.66 -21.66 -8.27
N SER A 330 -25.22 -20.84 -9.16
CA SER A 330 -24.84 -19.42 -9.29
C SER A 330 -25.09 -18.63 -8.01
N LEU A 331 -26.16 -18.96 -7.29
CA LEU A 331 -26.46 -18.35 -6.00
C LEU A 331 -25.45 -18.77 -4.93
N GLY A 332 -25.06 -20.06 -4.87
CA GLY A 332 -24.00 -20.53 -3.98
C GLY A 332 -22.67 -19.81 -4.21
N ARG A 333 -22.26 -19.62 -5.47
CA ARG A 333 -21.07 -18.83 -5.82
C ARG A 333 -21.19 -17.36 -5.43
N SER A 334 -22.41 -16.80 -5.49
CA SER A 334 -22.67 -15.43 -5.07
C SER A 334 -22.49 -15.29 -3.55
N ASP A 335 -22.94 -16.28 -2.77
CA ASP A 335 -22.77 -16.32 -1.32
C ASP A 335 -21.28 -16.38 -0.91
N GLU A 336 -20.49 -17.22 -1.58
CA GLU A 336 -19.02 -17.24 -1.41
C GLU A 336 -18.39 -15.87 -1.72
N GLY A 337 -18.82 -15.23 -2.82
CA GLY A 337 -18.35 -13.90 -3.19
C GLY A 337 -18.71 -12.81 -2.16
N ILE A 338 -19.93 -12.86 -1.63
CA ILE A 338 -20.41 -11.97 -0.56
C ILE A 338 -19.57 -12.17 0.70
N SER A 339 -19.26 -13.42 1.09
CA SER A 339 -18.38 -13.71 2.22
C SER A 339 -16.97 -13.12 2.03
N ALA A 340 -16.39 -13.29 0.83
CA ALA A 340 -15.06 -12.73 0.53
C ALA A 340 -15.06 -11.19 0.61
N VAL A 341 -16.11 -10.52 0.13
CA VAL A 341 -16.26 -9.06 0.26
C VAL A 341 -16.35 -8.63 1.72
N ARG A 342 -17.04 -9.42 2.57
CA ARG A 342 -17.12 -9.18 4.02
C ARG A 342 -15.75 -9.23 4.70
N ASP A 343 -14.95 -10.23 4.36
CA ASP A 343 -13.60 -10.39 4.91
C ASP A 343 -12.70 -9.22 4.52
N VAL A 344 -12.75 -8.81 3.24
CA VAL A 344 -12.04 -7.61 2.75
C VAL A 344 -12.52 -6.35 3.47
N ALA A 345 -13.82 -6.18 3.67
CA ALA A 345 -14.35 -5.02 4.40
C ALA A 345 -13.83 -4.95 5.84
N ALA A 346 -13.71 -6.10 6.52
CA ALA A 346 -13.15 -6.20 7.86
C ALA A 346 -11.65 -5.89 7.90
N GLU A 347 -10.88 -6.40 6.93
CA GLU A 347 -9.45 -6.09 6.79
C GLU A 347 -9.22 -4.60 6.54
N VAL A 348 -10.00 -4.00 5.65
CA VAL A 348 -9.94 -2.57 5.34
C VAL A 348 -10.27 -1.71 6.57
N ALA A 349 -11.23 -2.12 7.41
CA ALA A 349 -11.52 -1.44 8.67
C ALA A 349 -10.35 -1.51 9.66
N ALA A 350 -9.73 -2.69 9.79
CA ALA A 350 -8.56 -2.89 10.65
C ALA A 350 -7.38 -2.02 10.19
N GLN A 351 -7.07 -2.04 8.89
CA GLN A 351 -6.01 -1.22 8.29
C GLN A 351 -6.28 0.29 8.48
N ALA A 352 -7.54 0.73 8.35
CA ALA A 352 -7.90 2.12 8.61
C ALA A 352 -7.67 2.51 10.09
N SER A 353 -7.99 1.62 11.02
CA SER A 353 -7.74 1.83 12.45
C SER A 353 -6.23 1.94 12.74
N ASP A 354 -5.43 1.02 12.20
CA ASP A 354 -3.97 1.01 12.37
C ASP A 354 -3.33 2.27 11.78
N LEU A 355 -3.79 2.69 10.61
CA LEU A 355 -3.30 3.90 9.94
C LEU A 355 -3.63 5.16 10.74
N SER A 356 -4.83 5.24 11.34
CA SER A 356 -5.19 6.35 12.23
C SER A 356 -4.27 6.43 13.45
N ALA A 357 -3.97 5.30 14.09
CA ALA A 357 -3.04 5.26 15.22
C ALA A 357 -1.63 5.70 14.81
N LEU A 358 -1.15 5.25 13.65
CA LEU A 358 0.15 5.64 13.11
C LEU A 358 0.24 7.13 12.79
N VAL A 359 -0.83 7.71 12.23
CA VAL A 359 -0.90 9.15 11.94
C VAL A 359 -0.89 9.98 13.23
N GLU A 360 -1.62 9.57 14.26
CA GLU A 360 -1.59 10.22 15.57
C GLU A 360 -0.20 10.19 16.20
N GLU A 361 0.48 9.04 16.14
CA GLU A 361 1.87 8.90 16.62
C GLU A 361 2.84 9.78 15.82
N SER A 362 2.74 9.77 14.48
CA SER A 362 3.53 10.61 13.57
C SER A 362 3.34 12.10 13.85
N HIS A 363 2.10 12.52 14.14
CA HIS A 363 1.80 13.90 14.52
C HIS A 363 2.45 14.26 15.86
N ALA A 364 2.34 13.40 16.87
CA ALA A 364 2.97 13.62 18.18
C ALA A 364 4.50 13.71 18.09
N GLU A 365 5.14 12.83 17.32
CA GLU A 365 6.59 12.85 17.10
C GLU A 365 7.02 14.08 16.31
N SER A 366 6.26 14.49 15.29
CA SER A 366 6.51 15.74 14.54
C SER A 366 6.47 16.97 15.44
N SER A 367 5.48 17.06 16.34
CA SER A 367 5.40 18.16 17.31
C SER A 367 6.60 18.17 18.29
N ARG A 368 6.99 17.01 18.82
CA ARG A 368 8.18 16.88 19.69
C ARG A 368 9.47 17.26 18.95
N PHE A 369 9.57 16.89 17.68
CA PHE A 369 10.71 17.21 16.86
C PHE A 369 10.81 18.72 16.59
N GLN A 370 9.70 19.39 16.27
CA GLN A 370 9.64 20.85 16.15
C GLN A 370 10.07 21.56 17.43
N GLU A 371 9.62 21.09 18.60
CA GLU A 371 10.04 21.63 19.89
C GLU A 371 11.56 21.51 20.07
N ARG A 372 12.13 20.34 19.79
CA ARG A 372 13.58 20.11 19.86
C ARG A 372 14.36 20.99 18.88
N MET A 373 13.87 21.19 17.67
CA MET A 373 14.50 22.07 16.69
C MET A 373 14.42 23.54 17.11
N SER A 374 13.33 23.96 17.75
CA SER A 374 13.23 25.31 18.33
C SER A 374 14.23 25.52 19.47
N LEU A 375 14.42 24.52 20.34
CA LEU A 375 15.45 24.58 21.40
C LEU A 375 16.85 24.64 20.81
N LEU A 376 17.13 23.78 19.82
CA LEU A 376 18.42 23.76 19.11
C LEU A 376 18.71 25.11 18.45
N ALA A 377 17.73 25.74 17.78
CA ALA A 377 17.88 27.05 17.19
C ALA A 377 18.23 28.12 18.24
N GLY A 378 17.63 28.04 19.44
CA GLY A 378 17.98 28.89 20.57
C GLY A 378 19.43 28.70 21.06
N ASP A 379 19.86 27.44 21.20
CA ASP A 379 21.23 27.10 21.62
C ASP A 379 22.27 27.54 20.58
N VAL A 380 21.97 27.36 19.29
CA VAL A 380 22.79 27.80 18.15
C VAL A 380 22.91 29.31 18.15
N ALA A 381 21.82 30.06 18.35
CA ALA A 381 21.86 31.51 18.43
C ALA A 381 22.71 32.00 19.63
N ALA A 382 22.58 31.35 20.79
CA ALA A 382 23.39 31.66 21.97
C ALA A 382 24.89 31.35 21.75
N LEU A 383 25.20 30.23 21.08
CA LEU A 383 26.59 29.87 20.73
C LEU A 383 27.17 30.83 19.70
N ASN A 384 26.40 31.19 18.67
CA ASN A 384 26.80 32.17 17.67
C ASN A 384 27.13 33.53 18.31
N ALA A 385 26.29 33.99 19.25
CA ALA A 385 26.53 35.22 20.00
C ALA A 385 27.83 35.17 20.84
N ARG A 386 28.20 34.00 21.39
CA ARG A 386 29.48 33.81 22.10
C ARG A 386 30.66 33.78 21.16
N VAL A 387 30.54 33.08 20.04
CA VAL A 387 31.59 33.00 19.01
C VAL A 387 31.84 34.37 18.37
N ALA A 388 30.79 35.18 18.18
CA ALA A 388 30.89 36.54 17.65
C ALA A 388 31.65 37.52 18.55
N GLN A 389 31.86 37.19 19.84
CA GLN A 389 32.74 37.97 20.72
C GLN A 389 34.21 37.84 20.33
N PHE A 390 34.58 36.76 19.62
CA PHE A 390 35.93 36.56 19.12
C PHE A 390 36.09 37.24 17.76
N THR A 391 37.04 38.18 17.68
CA THR A 391 37.50 38.74 16.42
C THR A 391 38.57 37.84 15.85
N VAL A 392 38.17 37.00 14.90
CA VAL A 392 39.04 36.13 14.11
C VAL A 392 39.35 36.72 12.76
#